data_AF-A0LJC3-F1
#
_entry.id   AF-A0LJC3-F1
#
_cell.length_a   1.000
_cell.length_b   1.000
_cell.length_c   1.000
_cell.angle_alpha   90.00
_cell.angle_beta   90.00
_cell.angle_gamma   90.00
#
_symmetry.space_group_name_H-M   'P 1'
#
loop_
_entity.id
_entity.type
_entity.pdbx_description
1 polymer ?
#
loop_
_entity_poly.entity_id
_entity_poly.type
_entity_poly.pdbx_seq_one_letter_code
_entity_poly.pdbx_strand_id
1 'polypeptide(L)'
;MLRLQGIPGKRRKEMRKLILSLFLVGLICAVPPVHASQGNALGFGDAAIKIDWFRFTDNGLADMDLENGVYVGLEVYYVIGCISPNLYFGAEIGWAGTSTSVDPYSLDLNVDYVPVEFNLKYVFDITPCVKFDLGAGISANWFGFEADFGNVSYSSDDWLFGGQFFADVNYRLAPNWFVGANIKYQITQDIELDGVNTHTSADNFRLGAQVGYTF
;
A
#
# COMPACT_ATOMS: atom_id res chain seq x y z
N MET A 1 -11.52 30.85 34.65
CA MET A 1 -11.22 29.40 34.64
C MET A 1 -12.45 28.67 34.13
N LEU A 2 -12.49 28.28 32.85
CA LEU A 2 -13.43 27.29 32.32
C LEU A 2 -12.86 26.74 31.01
N ARG A 3 -12.83 25.41 30.94
CA ARG A 3 -11.98 24.58 30.08
C ARG A 3 -12.37 24.67 28.60
N LEU A 4 -11.37 24.90 27.75
CA LEU A 4 -11.40 24.49 26.35
C LEU A 4 -11.42 22.96 26.30
N GLN A 5 -12.61 22.35 26.15
CA GLN A 5 -12.73 20.97 25.71
C GLN A 5 -12.41 20.91 24.21
N GLY A 6 -11.14 20.72 23.90
CA GLY A 6 -10.71 20.33 22.56
C GLY A 6 -11.09 18.87 22.35
N ILE A 7 -11.93 18.61 21.34
CA ILE A 7 -12.26 17.26 20.85
C ILE A 7 -10.92 16.55 20.51
N PRO A 8 -10.52 15.51 21.25
CA PRO A 8 -9.19 14.91 21.12
C PRO A 8 -8.95 14.31 19.72
N GLY A 9 -10.01 13.78 19.08
CA GLY A 9 -9.93 13.11 17.78
C GLY A 9 -9.59 14.04 16.60
N LYS A 10 -10.21 15.22 16.53
CA LYS A 10 -10.02 16.14 15.39
C LYS A 10 -8.59 16.68 15.31
N ARG A 11 -7.98 16.98 16.47
CA ARG A 11 -6.62 17.52 16.53
C ARG A 11 -5.56 16.45 16.19
N ARG A 12 -5.84 15.18 16.54
CA ARG A 12 -4.98 14.03 16.19
C ARG A 12 -5.01 13.72 14.68
N LYS A 13 -6.19 13.78 14.04
CA LYS A 13 -6.34 13.59 12.58
C LYS A 13 -5.57 14.66 11.78
N GLU A 14 -5.62 15.93 12.19
CA GLU A 14 -4.91 17.02 11.50
C GLU A 14 -3.37 16.97 11.67
N MET A 15 -2.88 16.52 12.84
CA MET A 15 -1.43 16.33 13.05
C MET A 15 -0.86 15.19 12.19
N ARG A 16 -1.63 14.11 11.97
CA ARG A 16 -1.23 13.00 11.09
C ARG A 16 -1.06 13.48 9.63
N LYS A 17 -2.01 14.28 9.12
CA LYS A 17 -1.94 14.86 7.77
C LYS A 17 -0.71 15.74 7.57
N LEU A 18 -0.40 16.61 8.54
CA LEU A 18 0.76 17.49 8.49
C LEU A 18 2.08 16.70 8.44
N ILE A 19 2.20 15.64 9.24
CA ILE A 19 3.39 14.78 9.28
C ILE A 19 3.56 14.05 7.94
N LEU A 20 2.48 13.50 7.38
CA LEU A 20 2.48 12.85 6.06
C LEU A 20 2.90 13.82 4.94
N SER A 21 2.38 15.05 4.93
CA SER A 21 2.76 16.06 3.94
C SER A 21 4.23 16.46 4.04
N LEU A 22 4.75 16.62 5.26
CA LEU A 22 6.16 16.94 5.49
C LEU A 22 7.09 15.79 5.06
N PHE A 23 6.67 14.54 5.27
CA PHE A 23 7.43 13.37 4.84
C PHE A 23 7.47 13.24 3.31
N LEU A 24 6.35 13.49 2.62
CA LEU A 24 6.28 13.47 1.16
C LEU A 24 7.19 14.54 0.51
N VAL A 25 7.20 15.75 1.07
CA VAL A 25 8.07 16.83 0.59
C VAL A 25 9.55 16.50 0.83
N GLY A 26 9.88 15.84 1.94
CA GLY A 26 11.23 15.34 2.21
C GLY A 26 11.72 14.33 1.17
N LEU A 27 10.85 13.45 0.69
CA LEU A 27 11.18 12.43 -0.32
C LEU A 27 11.50 13.05 -1.69
N ILE A 28 10.72 14.06 -2.12
CA ILE A 28 10.91 14.72 -3.42
C ILE A 28 12.25 15.47 -3.48
N CYS A 29 12.76 15.94 -2.35
CA CYS A 29 14.03 16.67 -2.27
C CYS A 29 15.26 15.76 -2.13
N ALA A 30 15.10 14.45 -1.98
CA ALA A 30 16.19 13.52 -1.71
C ALA A 30 16.75 12.83 -2.98
N VAL A 31 16.70 13.49 -4.14
CA VAL A 31 17.28 12.96 -5.39
C VAL A 31 18.80 13.13 -5.35
N PRO A 32 19.61 12.05 -5.26
CA PRO A 32 21.05 12.16 -5.31
C PRO A 32 21.52 12.48 -6.73
N PRO A 33 22.68 13.15 -6.90
CA PRO A 33 23.30 13.30 -8.21
C PRO A 33 23.63 11.92 -8.79
N VAL A 34 23.19 11.69 -10.02
CA VAL A 34 23.40 10.47 -10.80
C VAL A 34 24.90 10.14 -10.87
N HIS A 35 25.33 9.21 -10.03
CA HIS A 35 26.58 8.48 -10.22
C HIS A 35 26.21 7.07 -10.64
N ALA A 36 26.48 6.76 -11.91
CA ALA A 36 26.30 5.44 -12.49
C ALA A 36 27.17 4.42 -11.73
N SER A 37 26.55 3.68 -10.82
CA SER A 37 27.16 2.55 -10.11
C SER A 37 27.00 1.30 -10.96
N GLN A 38 28.06 0.93 -11.71
CA GLN A 38 28.20 -0.41 -12.27
C GLN A 38 28.37 -1.40 -11.10
N GLY A 39 27.27 -1.97 -10.61
CA GLY A 39 27.33 -2.98 -9.54
C GLY A 39 26.01 -3.26 -8.80
N ASN A 40 24.97 -2.47 -8.99
CA ASN A 40 23.70 -2.65 -8.28
C ASN A 40 22.73 -3.54 -9.07
N ALA A 41 21.96 -4.39 -8.37
CA ALA A 41 21.07 -5.38 -8.97
C ALA A 41 19.99 -4.78 -9.90
N LEU A 42 19.44 -3.62 -9.52
CA LEU A 42 18.44 -2.86 -10.28
C LEU A 42 18.97 -1.49 -10.76
N GLY A 43 20.30 -1.30 -10.82
CA GLY A 43 20.86 0.03 -11.09
C GLY A 43 20.67 1.00 -9.92
N PHE A 44 20.40 2.26 -10.20
CA PHE A 44 20.13 3.29 -9.20
C PHE A 44 18.73 3.17 -8.58
N GLY A 45 17.82 2.48 -9.26
CA GLY A 45 16.47 2.20 -8.76
C GLY A 45 15.54 1.65 -9.82
N ASP A 46 14.27 1.47 -9.42
CA ASP A 46 13.23 0.96 -10.30
C ASP A 46 11.88 1.63 -10.04
N ALA A 47 11.02 1.62 -11.05
CA ALA A 47 9.62 1.98 -10.94
C ALA A 47 8.76 0.93 -11.64
N ALA A 48 7.63 0.56 -11.04
CA ALA A 48 6.75 -0.44 -11.62
C ALA A 48 5.28 -0.15 -11.36
N ILE A 49 4.44 -0.64 -12.28
CA ILE A 49 2.99 -0.70 -12.12
C ILE A 49 2.63 -2.13 -11.76
N LYS A 50 1.77 -2.28 -10.75
CA LYS A 50 1.30 -3.57 -10.21
C LYS A 50 -0.18 -3.73 -10.45
N ILE A 51 -0.59 -4.94 -10.81
CA ILE A 51 -1.99 -5.36 -10.87
C ILE A 51 -2.09 -6.69 -10.13
N ASP A 52 -2.80 -6.66 -9.01
CA ASP A 52 -2.85 -7.77 -8.09
C ASP A 52 -4.28 -8.21 -7.82
N TRP A 53 -4.47 -9.51 -7.69
CA TRP A 53 -5.59 -10.03 -6.96
C TRP A 53 -5.41 -9.63 -5.49
N PHE A 54 -6.44 -9.00 -4.94
CA PHE A 54 -6.44 -8.44 -3.59
C PHE A 54 -7.48 -9.17 -2.76
N ARG A 55 -7.11 -9.56 -1.54
CA ARG A 55 -8.05 -10.17 -0.60
C ARG A 55 -7.85 -9.64 0.82
N PHE A 56 -8.90 -9.12 1.43
CA PHE A 56 -8.95 -8.91 2.88
C PHE A 56 -8.96 -10.25 3.61
N THR A 57 -8.14 -10.38 4.64
CA THR A 57 -7.98 -11.63 5.40
C THR A 57 -8.70 -11.63 6.73
N ASP A 58 -9.29 -10.50 7.14
CA ASP A 58 -10.16 -10.44 8.31
C ASP A 58 -11.53 -11.09 8.03
N ASN A 59 -12.04 -11.81 9.02
CA ASN A 59 -13.30 -12.54 8.87
C ASN A 59 -14.52 -11.61 8.76
N GLY A 60 -14.47 -10.40 9.32
CA GLY A 60 -15.59 -9.46 9.28
C GLY A 60 -15.93 -8.97 7.86
N LEU A 61 -14.92 -8.84 7.00
CA LEU A 61 -15.10 -8.47 5.58
C LEU A 61 -15.47 -9.68 4.72
N ALA A 62 -15.00 -10.87 5.11
CA ALA A 62 -15.38 -12.13 4.47
C ALA A 62 -16.87 -12.46 4.70
N ASP A 63 -17.40 -12.23 5.90
CA ASP A 63 -18.81 -12.44 6.24
C ASP A 63 -19.76 -11.54 5.42
N MET A 64 -19.25 -10.45 4.84
CA MET A 64 -19.99 -9.52 3.99
C MET A 64 -19.73 -9.73 2.49
N ASP A 65 -19.04 -10.80 2.07
CA ASP A 65 -18.62 -11.06 0.68
C ASP A 65 -17.82 -9.90 0.03
N LEU A 66 -17.20 -9.03 0.85
CA LEU A 66 -16.35 -7.91 0.44
C LEU A 66 -14.86 -8.26 0.55
N GLU A 67 -14.53 -9.53 0.66
CA GLU A 67 -13.14 -9.94 0.87
C GLU A 67 -12.27 -9.81 -0.38
N ASN A 68 -12.81 -9.93 -1.60
CA ASN A 68 -12.01 -10.04 -2.83
C ASN A 68 -12.13 -8.79 -3.72
N GLY A 69 -11.03 -8.38 -4.33
CA GLY A 69 -10.99 -7.22 -5.23
C GLY A 69 -9.78 -7.24 -6.17
N VAL A 70 -9.61 -6.14 -6.90
CA VAL A 70 -8.44 -5.89 -7.75
C VAL A 70 -7.69 -4.70 -7.16
N TYR A 71 -6.37 -4.86 -7.01
CA TYR A 71 -5.47 -3.78 -6.64
C TYR A 71 -4.68 -3.30 -7.86
N VAL A 72 -4.54 -1.99 -8.00
CA VAL A 72 -3.64 -1.35 -8.96
C VAL A 72 -2.72 -0.41 -8.21
N GLY A 73 -1.41 -0.59 -8.40
CA GLY A 73 -0.38 0.15 -7.67
C GLY A 73 0.72 0.72 -8.56
N LEU A 74 1.38 1.74 -8.05
CA LEU A 74 2.62 2.30 -8.58
C LEU A 74 3.67 2.26 -7.46
N GLU A 75 4.83 1.70 -7.76
CA GLU A 75 5.97 1.70 -6.86
C GLU A 75 7.18 2.42 -7.48
N VAL A 76 7.99 3.02 -6.61
CA VAL A 76 9.28 3.62 -6.97
C VAL A 76 10.28 3.33 -5.86
N TYR A 77 11.45 2.81 -6.23
CA TYR A 77 12.55 2.48 -5.32
C TYR A 77 13.84 3.13 -5.76
N TYR A 78 14.68 3.45 -4.79
CA TYR A 78 16.03 3.98 -4.97
C TYR A 78 17.02 3.18 -4.13
N VAL A 79 18.21 2.97 -4.69
CA VAL A 79 19.28 2.24 -3.99
C VAL A 79 19.78 3.03 -2.78
N ILE A 80 19.94 2.35 -1.65
CA ILE A 80 20.62 2.88 -0.46
C ILE A 80 22.07 2.39 -0.49
N GLY A 81 22.81 2.85 -1.50
CA GLY A 81 24.16 2.34 -1.80
C GLY A 81 25.18 2.57 -0.68
N CYS A 82 24.92 3.51 0.24
CA CYS A 82 25.76 3.71 1.42
C CYS A 82 25.67 2.57 2.45
N ILE A 83 24.62 1.75 2.41
CA ILE A 83 24.43 0.59 3.30
C ILE A 83 24.76 -0.70 2.55
N SER A 84 24.16 -0.90 1.38
CA SER A 84 24.38 -2.07 0.53
C SER A 84 23.96 -1.79 -0.91
N PRO A 85 24.69 -2.29 -1.92
CA PRO A 85 24.31 -2.13 -3.34
C PRO A 85 23.05 -2.91 -3.72
N ASN A 86 22.56 -3.79 -2.84
CA ASN A 86 21.37 -4.62 -3.04
C ASN A 86 20.18 -4.15 -2.19
N LEU A 87 20.34 -3.10 -1.39
CA LEU A 87 19.27 -2.58 -0.52
C LEU A 87 18.65 -1.34 -1.16
N TYR A 88 17.33 -1.33 -1.24
CA TYR A 88 16.54 -0.27 -1.85
C TYR A 88 15.49 0.25 -0.88
N PHE A 89 15.26 1.56 -0.89
CA PHE A 89 14.17 2.22 -0.20
C PHE A 89 13.22 2.83 -1.21
N GLY A 90 11.92 2.67 -0.98
CA GLY A 90 10.92 3.13 -1.91
C GLY A 90 9.58 3.42 -1.27
N ALA A 91 8.68 3.85 -2.12
CA ALA A 91 7.29 4.08 -1.78
C ALA A 91 6.39 3.38 -2.80
N GLU A 92 5.23 2.94 -2.33
CA GLU A 92 4.16 2.40 -3.17
C GLU A 92 2.85 3.09 -2.81
N ILE A 93 2.06 3.42 -3.83
CA ILE A 93 0.70 3.92 -3.69
C ILE A 93 -0.20 3.12 -4.62
N GLY A 94 -1.43 2.87 -4.20
CA GLY A 94 -2.40 2.25 -5.08
C GLY A 94 -3.83 2.43 -4.65
N TRP A 95 -4.70 1.69 -5.31
CA TRP A 95 -6.13 1.63 -5.02
C TRP A 95 -6.60 0.19 -5.20
N ALA A 96 -7.43 -0.27 -4.27
CA ALA A 96 -8.24 -1.47 -4.39
C ALA A 96 -9.69 -1.14 -4.08
N GLY A 97 -10.60 -1.74 -4.83
CA GLY A 97 -12.03 -1.63 -4.62
C GLY A 97 -12.72 -2.99 -4.67
N THR A 98 -13.78 -3.13 -3.87
CA THR A 98 -14.67 -4.28 -3.88
C THR A 98 -16.10 -3.83 -3.61
N SER A 99 -17.05 -4.53 -4.21
CA SER A 99 -18.47 -4.21 -4.10
C SER A 99 -19.31 -5.48 -4.08
N THR A 100 -20.41 -5.45 -3.33
CA THR A 100 -21.41 -6.52 -3.29
C THR A 100 -22.82 -5.95 -3.19
N SER A 101 -23.80 -6.73 -3.62
CA SER A 101 -25.23 -6.41 -3.50
C SER A 101 -25.94 -7.56 -2.78
N VAL A 102 -26.68 -7.26 -1.71
CA VAL A 102 -27.41 -8.25 -0.91
C VAL A 102 -28.91 -8.19 -1.21
N ASP A 103 -29.39 -9.19 -1.95
CA ASP A 103 -30.83 -9.42 -2.18
C ASP A 103 -31.45 -10.24 -1.03
N PRO A 104 -32.74 -9.99 -0.65
CA PRO A 104 -33.74 -9.13 -1.29
C PRO A 104 -33.80 -7.69 -0.72
N TYR A 105 -32.78 -7.25 0.02
CA TYR A 105 -32.83 -6.00 0.77
C TYR A 105 -32.39 -4.77 -0.04
N SER A 106 -31.94 -4.93 -1.30
CA SER A 106 -31.41 -3.84 -2.12
C SER A 106 -30.37 -3.01 -1.36
N LEU A 107 -29.49 -3.73 -0.66
CA LEU A 107 -28.36 -3.17 0.06
C LEU A 107 -27.12 -3.30 -0.82
N ASP A 108 -26.58 -2.17 -1.27
CA ASP A 108 -25.31 -2.11 -1.99
C ASP A 108 -24.20 -1.71 -1.01
N LEU A 109 -23.13 -2.49 -0.97
CA LEU A 109 -21.97 -2.24 -0.12
C LEU A 109 -20.73 -2.06 -0.98
N ASN A 110 -20.01 -0.96 -0.75
CA ASN A 110 -18.77 -0.65 -1.45
C ASN A 110 -17.64 -0.39 -0.45
N VAL A 111 -16.45 -0.91 -0.75
CA VAL A 111 -15.24 -0.66 0.03
C VAL A 111 -14.14 -0.18 -0.90
N ASP A 112 -13.56 0.96 -0.54
CA ASP A 112 -12.39 1.54 -1.18
C ASP A 112 -11.19 1.50 -0.23
N TYR A 113 -10.04 1.08 -0.75
CA TYR A 113 -8.80 0.96 0.00
C TYR A 113 -7.64 1.60 -0.75
N VAL A 114 -7.05 2.63 -0.16
CA VAL A 114 -5.94 3.40 -0.74
C VAL A 114 -4.73 3.35 0.19
N PRO A 115 -3.77 2.43 -0.05
CA PRO A 115 -2.55 2.35 0.73
C PRO A 115 -1.50 3.35 0.24
N VAL A 116 -0.81 4.00 1.19
CA VAL A 116 0.46 4.70 0.98
C VAL A 116 1.52 4.00 1.83
N GLU A 117 2.50 3.43 1.16
CA GLU A 117 3.46 2.49 1.75
C GLU A 117 4.88 3.00 1.59
N PHE A 118 5.70 2.77 2.60
CA PHE A 118 7.15 2.99 2.57
C PHE A 118 7.86 1.68 2.87
N ASN A 119 8.73 1.27 1.95
CA ASN A 119 9.25 -0.08 1.88
C ASN A 119 10.78 -0.07 1.80
N LEU A 120 11.39 -1.03 2.46
CA LEU A 120 12.76 -1.45 2.23
C LEU A 120 12.74 -2.82 1.57
N LYS A 121 13.49 -2.99 0.47
CA LYS A 121 13.67 -4.30 -0.17
C LYS A 121 15.13 -4.62 -0.39
N TYR A 122 15.48 -5.89 -0.22
CA TYR A 122 16.77 -6.44 -0.59
C TYR A 122 16.62 -7.28 -1.86
N VAL A 123 17.47 -7.02 -2.84
CA VAL A 123 17.40 -7.63 -4.18
C VAL A 123 18.51 -8.66 -4.34
N PHE A 124 18.14 -9.89 -4.67
CA PHE A 124 19.02 -11.01 -4.96
C PHE A 124 19.16 -11.21 -6.47
N ASP A 125 20.41 -11.25 -6.92
CA ASP A 125 20.75 -11.63 -8.29
C ASP A 125 20.77 -13.15 -8.43
N ILE A 126 19.63 -13.75 -8.83
CA ILE A 126 19.56 -15.20 -9.05
C ILE A 126 20.28 -15.57 -10.35
N THR A 127 19.99 -14.83 -11.42
CA THR A 127 20.68 -14.93 -12.71
C THR A 127 20.86 -13.51 -13.30
N PRO A 128 21.60 -13.35 -14.42
CA PRO A 128 21.66 -12.06 -15.10
C PRO A 128 20.29 -11.51 -15.50
N CYS A 129 19.29 -12.37 -15.74
CA CYS A 129 17.95 -11.95 -16.18
C CYS A 129 16.86 -12.08 -15.11
N VAL A 130 17.12 -12.76 -13.99
CA VAL A 130 16.13 -13.00 -12.93
C VAL A 130 16.61 -12.38 -11.63
N LYS A 131 15.77 -11.50 -11.07
CA LYS A 131 15.95 -10.89 -9.75
C LYS A 131 14.86 -11.40 -8.82
N PHE A 132 15.22 -11.58 -7.56
CA PHE A 132 14.29 -11.91 -6.50
C PHE A 132 14.39 -10.86 -5.40
N ASP A 133 13.27 -10.33 -4.94
CA ASP A 133 13.23 -9.24 -4.00
C ASP A 133 12.52 -9.72 -2.73
N LEU A 134 13.05 -9.36 -1.56
CA LEU A 134 12.36 -9.51 -0.28
C LEU A 134 12.29 -8.16 0.39
N GLY A 135 11.11 -7.76 0.84
CA GLY A 135 10.93 -6.47 1.46
C GLY A 135 9.95 -6.45 2.62
N ALA A 136 10.07 -5.37 3.37
CA ALA A 136 9.19 -5.05 4.48
C ALA A 136 9.02 -3.53 4.58
N GLY A 137 7.91 -3.10 5.17
CA GLY A 137 7.61 -1.69 5.26
C GLY A 137 6.54 -1.34 6.26
N ILE A 138 6.23 -0.05 6.27
CA ILE A 138 5.13 0.54 7.02
C ILE A 138 4.15 1.19 6.06
N SER A 139 2.91 1.34 6.49
CA SER A 139 1.84 1.90 5.66
C SER A 139 0.94 2.84 6.43
N ALA A 140 0.36 3.79 5.70
CA ALA A 140 -0.84 4.53 6.09
C ALA A 140 -1.89 4.27 5.02
N ASN A 141 -3.02 3.70 5.41
CA ASN A 141 -4.05 3.26 4.48
C ASN A 141 -5.33 4.02 4.76
N TRP A 142 -5.90 4.62 3.72
CA TRP A 142 -7.23 5.14 3.79
C TRP A 142 -8.22 4.02 3.46
N PHE A 143 -9.19 3.80 4.33
CA PHE A 143 -10.25 2.82 4.18
C PHE A 143 -11.59 3.55 4.17
N GLY A 144 -12.32 3.44 3.06
CA GLY A 144 -13.66 4.00 2.88
C GLY A 144 -14.69 2.87 2.82
N PHE A 145 -15.79 3.04 3.54
CA PHE A 145 -16.94 2.14 3.52
C PHE A 145 -18.19 2.93 3.18
N GLU A 146 -18.92 2.46 2.18
CA GLU A 146 -20.21 3.01 1.76
C GLU A 146 -21.28 1.91 1.77
N ALA A 147 -22.43 2.21 2.35
CA ALA A 147 -23.60 1.34 2.39
C ALA A 147 -24.85 2.10 1.97
N ASP A 148 -25.48 1.64 0.89
CA ASP A 148 -26.67 2.24 0.31
C ASP A 148 -27.88 1.31 0.50
N PHE A 149 -28.92 1.82 1.18
CA PHE A 149 -30.19 1.11 1.38
C PHE A 149 -31.37 1.99 0.91
N GLY A 150 -31.84 1.74 -0.31
CA GLY A 150 -32.91 2.52 -0.92
C GLY A 150 -32.55 3.99 -1.12
N ASN A 151 -33.13 4.90 -0.31
CA ASN A 151 -32.85 6.35 -0.35
C ASN A 151 -31.91 6.82 0.78
N VAL A 152 -31.34 5.90 1.56
CA VAL A 152 -30.46 6.22 2.68
C VAL A 152 -29.06 5.71 2.36
N SER A 153 -28.12 6.64 2.22
CA SER A 153 -26.69 6.35 2.04
C SER A 153 -25.95 6.63 3.34
N TYR A 154 -25.12 5.69 3.78
CA TYR A 154 -24.19 5.86 4.89
C TYR A 154 -22.76 5.69 4.39
N SER A 155 -21.89 6.63 4.74
CA SER A 155 -20.46 6.55 4.43
C SER A 155 -19.62 6.86 5.67
N SER A 156 -18.52 6.13 5.84
CA SER A 156 -17.55 6.36 6.91
C SER A 156 -16.14 6.04 6.42
N ASP A 157 -15.14 6.72 6.96
CA ASP A 157 -13.74 6.60 6.55
C ASP A 157 -12.77 6.59 7.74
N ASP A 158 -11.69 5.81 7.62
CA ASP A 158 -10.62 5.78 8.61
C ASP A 158 -9.22 5.66 8.00
N TRP A 159 -8.22 6.12 8.76
CA TRP A 159 -6.81 5.99 8.43
C TRP A 159 -6.15 4.93 9.31
N LEU A 160 -5.82 3.81 8.69
CA LEU A 160 -5.25 2.63 9.33
C LEU A 160 -3.74 2.64 9.13
N PHE A 161 -2.98 2.60 10.23
CA PHE A 161 -1.54 2.37 10.12
C PHE A 161 -1.26 0.87 10.09
N GLY A 162 -0.20 0.49 9.38
CA GLY A 162 0.13 -0.91 9.20
C GLY A 162 1.58 -1.16 8.92
N GLY A 163 1.89 -2.43 8.75
CA GLY A 163 3.16 -2.92 8.27
C GLY A 163 2.95 -4.05 7.28
N GLN A 164 3.93 -4.26 6.41
CA GLN A 164 3.80 -5.21 5.31
C GLN A 164 5.11 -5.94 5.08
N PHE A 165 4.98 -7.14 4.51
CA PHE A 165 6.08 -7.92 3.96
C PHE A 165 5.70 -8.35 2.55
N PHE A 166 6.67 -8.40 1.67
CA PHE A 166 6.45 -8.76 0.28
C PHE A 166 7.65 -9.48 -0.32
N ALA A 167 7.38 -10.18 -1.40
CA ALA A 167 8.39 -10.81 -2.23
C ALA A 167 8.04 -10.64 -3.70
N ASP A 168 9.05 -10.37 -4.52
CA ASP A 168 8.88 -10.19 -5.96
C ASP A 168 9.86 -11.09 -6.72
N VAL A 169 9.44 -11.62 -7.86
CA VAL A 169 10.33 -12.28 -8.84
C VAL A 169 10.22 -11.50 -10.14
N ASN A 170 11.34 -10.93 -10.59
CA ASN A 170 11.41 -10.06 -11.74
C ASN A 170 12.29 -10.65 -12.85
N TYR A 171 11.73 -10.76 -14.06
CA TYR A 171 12.43 -11.17 -15.28
C TYR A 171 12.70 -9.96 -16.17
N ARG A 172 13.98 -9.74 -16.48
CA ARG A 172 14.43 -8.68 -17.37
C ARG A 172 14.15 -9.03 -18.84
N LEU A 173 13.27 -8.28 -19.48
CA LEU A 173 12.89 -8.44 -20.90
C LEU A 173 13.79 -7.67 -21.85
N ALA A 174 14.22 -6.48 -21.44
CA ALA A 174 15.11 -5.59 -22.20
C ALA A 174 16.11 -4.95 -21.21
N PRO A 175 17.13 -4.20 -21.68
CA PRO A 175 18.16 -3.66 -20.79
C PRO A 175 17.63 -2.99 -19.52
N ASN A 176 16.52 -2.24 -19.65
CA ASN A 176 15.92 -1.50 -18.55
C ASN A 176 14.48 -1.92 -18.24
N TRP A 177 13.89 -2.87 -18.97
CA TRP A 177 12.49 -3.27 -18.77
C TRP A 177 12.40 -4.65 -18.14
N PHE A 178 11.49 -4.81 -17.19
CA PHE A 178 11.20 -6.09 -16.57
C PHE A 178 9.70 -6.33 -16.42
N VAL A 179 9.35 -7.61 -16.30
CA VAL A 179 8.04 -8.06 -15.84
C VAL A 179 8.25 -9.00 -14.66
N GLY A 180 7.29 -9.06 -13.76
CA GLY A 180 7.43 -9.88 -12.57
C GLY A 180 6.11 -10.35 -12.00
N ALA A 181 6.23 -11.20 -10.99
CA ALA A 181 5.15 -11.58 -10.11
C ALA A 181 5.46 -11.11 -8.69
N ASN A 182 4.45 -10.67 -7.97
CA ASN A 182 4.58 -10.18 -6.60
C ASN A 182 3.61 -10.91 -5.67
N ILE A 183 4.01 -11.04 -4.42
CA ILE A 183 3.17 -11.50 -3.32
C ILE A 183 3.38 -10.56 -2.14
N LYS A 184 2.29 -10.16 -1.49
CA LYS A 184 2.33 -9.23 -0.35
C LYS A 184 1.35 -9.67 0.72
N TYR A 185 1.76 -9.51 1.97
CA TYR A 185 0.87 -9.59 3.11
C TYR A 185 1.02 -8.31 3.93
N GLN A 186 -0.11 -7.70 4.26
CA GLN A 186 -0.17 -6.45 5.00
C GLN A 186 -1.05 -6.62 6.23
N ILE A 187 -0.54 -6.14 7.35
CA ILE A 187 -1.20 -6.09 8.66
C ILE A 187 -1.51 -4.63 8.96
N THR A 188 -2.69 -4.37 9.49
CA THR A 188 -3.22 -3.04 9.77
C THR A 188 -3.77 -2.99 11.19
N GLN A 189 -4.00 -1.77 11.67
CA GLN A 189 -4.78 -1.52 12.87
C GLN A 189 -6.27 -1.86 12.63
N ASP A 190 -6.96 -2.16 13.72
CA ASP A 190 -8.42 -2.30 13.74
C ASP A 190 -9.09 -1.01 13.25
N ILE A 191 -10.21 -1.16 12.54
CA ILE A 191 -10.96 -0.08 11.92
C ILE A 191 -11.81 0.64 12.97
N GLU A 192 -11.73 1.97 13.04
CA GLU A 192 -12.59 2.81 13.88
C GLU A 192 -13.63 3.53 13.01
N LEU A 193 -14.88 3.06 13.03
CA LEU A 193 -16.00 3.69 12.30
C LEU A 193 -16.83 4.55 13.24
N ASP A 194 -16.93 5.85 12.96
CA ASP A 194 -17.70 6.84 13.75
C ASP A 194 -17.43 6.85 15.27
N GLY A 195 -16.20 6.49 15.68
CA GLY A 195 -15.81 6.44 17.10
C GLY A 195 -16.16 5.13 17.82
N VAL A 196 -16.62 4.12 17.07
CA VAL A 196 -16.81 2.75 17.56
C VAL A 196 -15.64 1.90 17.08
N ASN A 197 -14.89 1.35 18.04
CA ASN A 197 -13.83 0.39 17.74
C ASN A 197 -14.47 -0.91 17.24
N THR A 198 -14.16 -1.29 16.01
CA THR A 198 -14.49 -2.63 15.51
C THR A 198 -13.39 -3.62 15.91
N HIS A 199 -13.66 -4.92 15.83
CA HIS A 199 -12.61 -5.96 15.92
C HIS A 199 -12.21 -6.44 14.52
N THR A 200 -12.43 -5.60 13.52
CA THR A 200 -12.19 -5.89 12.10
C THR A 200 -11.01 -5.05 11.67
N SER A 201 -9.98 -5.68 11.11
CA SER A 201 -8.84 -5.00 10.50
C SER A 201 -8.97 -5.02 8.97
N ALA A 202 -8.19 -4.17 8.30
CA ALA A 202 -8.02 -4.19 6.85
C ALA A 202 -6.81 -5.02 6.43
N ASP A 203 -6.48 -6.06 7.21
CA ASP A 203 -5.40 -7.00 6.88
C ASP A 203 -5.68 -7.61 5.52
N ASN A 204 -4.66 -7.69 4.67
CA ASN A 204 -4.85 -8.13 3.30
C ASN A 204 -3.66 -8.91 2.75
N PHE A 205 -3.99 -9.77 1.80
CA PHE A 205 -3.09 -10.52 0.98
C PHE A 205 -3.22 -10.07 -0.47
N ARG A 206 -2.08 -9.94 -1.17
CA ARG A 206 -2.04 -9.62 -2.59
C ARG A 206 -1.16 -10.60 -3.33
N LEU A 207 -1.60 -10.98 -4.53
CA LEU A 207 -0.84 -11.80 -5.46
C LEU A 207 -1.09 -11.27 -6.86
N GLY A 208 -0.02 -10.91 -7.57
CA GLY A 208 -0.19 -10.27 -8.86
C GLY A 208 1.03 -10.26 -9.74
N ALA A 209 0.94 -9.40 -10.75
CA ALA A 209 1.96 -9.20 -11.75
C ALA A 209 2.36 -7.73 -11.83
N GLN A 210 3.58 -7.50 -12.29
CA GLN A 210 4.11 -6.16 -12.45
C GLN A 210 4.87 -5.99 -13.76
N VAL A 211 4.89 -4.76 -14.25
CA VAL A 211 5.77 -4.31 -15.33
C VAL A 211 6.50 -3.08 -14.86
N GLY A 212 7.80 -3.02 -15.09
CA GLY A 212 8.61 -1.93 -14.57
C GLY A 212 9.83 -1.61 -15.40
N TYR A 213 10.49 -0.54 -14.96
CA TYR A 213 11.65 0.06 -15.58
C TYR A 213 12.74 0.30 -14.54
N THR A 214 13.96 -0.15 -14.81
CA THR A 214 15.17 0.10 -13.99
C THR A 214 15.97 1.26 -14.56
N PHE A 215 16.51 2.13 -13.70
CA PHE A 215 17.29 3.32 -14.09
C PHE A 215 18.70 3.34 -13.50
#